data_AF-A0A833VRL6-F1
#
_entry.id   AF-A0A833VRL6-F1
#
_cell.length_a   1.000
_cell.length_b   1.000
_cell.length_c   1.000
_cell.angle_alpha   90.00
_cell.angle_beta   90.00
_cell.angle_gamma   90.00
#
_symmetry.space_group_name_H-M   'P 1'
#
loop_
_entity.id
_entity.type
_entity.pdbx_description
1 polymer ?
#
loop_
_entity_poly.entity_id
_entity_poly.type
_entity_poly.pdbx_seq_one_letter_code
_entity_poly.pdbx_strand_id
1 'polypeptide(L)'
;MYGALNSLSCVIFALVGPPKGELTTIITWHYGQDEWCCMEFNNNCPFPVAHNNHVFIDGEFYCLGRLGNLGVFNAENNAWRIIDKSSPIYSDLDQAPELASEYCYLLECNGDLISVFRAVNMNYIQVYKLDRSKMSWTRLEDLEDLTLFLDFITSIARALPHKSYNNKLYLPRLRDETSTATFYYNMKTKMHNHDYKCLKEPYNCVWLEPNLCSHI
;
A
#
# COMPACT_ATOMS: atom_id res chain seq x y z
N MET A 1 -26.66 32.59 7.59
CA MET A 1 -25.18 32.69 7.61
C MET A 1 -24.68 31.54 8.47
N TYR A 2 -23.89 30.65 7.84
CA TYR A 2 -23.18 29.48 8.38
C TYR A 2 -23.99 28.42 9.14
N GLY A 3 -24.53 27.46 8.37
CA GLY A 3 -24.87 26.14 8.90
C GLY A 3 -23.57 25.39 9.20
N ALA A 4 -23.39 24.98 10.46
CA ALA A 4 -22.30 24.12 10.87
C ALA A 4 -22.39 22.78 10.13
N LEU A 5 -21.29 22.34 9.52
CA LEU A 5 -21.14 20.96 9.08
C LEU A 5 -21.29 20.05 10.31
N ASN A 6 -22.31 19.20 10.34
CA ASN A 6 -22.40 18.09 11.29
C ASN A 6 -21.33 17.04 10.92
N SER A 7 -20.08 17.34 11.30
CA SER A 7 -18.85 16.58 11.04
C SER A 7 -18.62 15.49 12.09
N LEU A 8 -19.60 14.60 12.30
CA LEU A 8 -19.46 13.47 13.25
C LEU A 8 -19.53 12.08 12.58
N SER A 9 -19.58 11.99 11.25
CA SER A 9 -19.57 10.69 10.56
C SER A 9 -18.15 10.11 10.49
N CYS A 10 -17.75 9.36 11.51
CA CYS A 10 -16.59 8.47 11.43
C CYS A 10 -17.05 7.10 10.93
N VAL A 11 -16.24 6.46 10.08
CA VAL A 11 -16.44 5.07 9.64
C VAL A 11 -15.19 4.26 9.95
N ILE A 12 -15.37 3.14 10.64
CA ILE A 12 -14.36 2.10 10.78
C ILE A 12 -14.62 1.08 9.67
N PHE A 13 -13.57 0.69 8.96
CA PHE A 13 -13.63 -0.22 7.83
C PHE A 13 -12.69 -1.40 8.04
N ALA A 14 -13.19 -2.59 7.76
CA ALA A 14 -12.39 -3.81 7.70
C ALA A 14 -12.80 -4.63 6.48
N LEU A 15 -11.80 -5.31 5.91
CA LEU A 15 -11.95 -6.15 4.72
C LEU A 15 -11.43 -7.55 5.03
N VAL A 16 -12.25 -8.56 4.76
CA VAL A 16 -11.88 -9.96 4.95
C VAL A 16 -12.31 -10.76 3.73
N GLY A 17 -11.55 -11.79 3.38
CA GLY A 17 -11.93 -12.71 2.31
C GLY A 17 -11.23 -14.05 2.45
N PRO A 18 -11.79 -15.12 1.87
CA PRO A 18 -11.13 -16.41 1.81
C PRO A 18 -9.83 -16.32 0.99
N PRO A 19 -8.87 -17.24 1.19
CA PRO A 19 -7.58 -17.22 0.50
C PRO A 19 -7.69 -17.20 -1.03
N LYS A 20 -8.74 -17.77 -1.61
CA LYS A 20 -8.99 -17.81 -3.06
C LYS A 20 -9.63 -16.53 -3.62
N GLY A 21 -10.20 -15.68 -2.76
CA GLY A 21 -10.75 -14.40 -3.17
C GLY A 21 -12.07 -14.45 -3.95
N GLU A 22 -12.82 -15.54 -3.86
CA GLU A 22 -14.12 -15.72 -4.54
C GLU A 22 -15.21 -14.82 -3.94
N LEU A 23 -15.07 -14.51 -2.65
CA LEU A 23 -15.97 -13.67 -1.86
C LEU A 23 -15.16 -12.55 -1.20
N THR A 24 -15.83 -11.45 -0.91
CA THR A 24 -15.30 -10.37 -0.07
C THR A 24 -16.34 -9.97 0.96
N THR A 25 -15.94 -10.00 2.23
CA THR A 25 -16.74 -9.51 3.34
C THR A 25 -16.21 -8.14 3.75
N ILE A 26 -17.09 -7.14 3.71
CA ILE A 26 -16.82 -5.78 4.16
C ILE A 26 -17.55 -5.58 5.48
N ILE A 27 -16.80 -5.15 6.49
CA ILE A 27 -17.32 -4.89 7.83
C ILE A 27 -17.11 -3.41 8.10
N THR A 28 -18.20 -2.70 8.36
CA THR A 28 -18.17 -1.26 8.65
C THR A 28 -18.86 -0.97 9.97
N TRP A 29 -18.40 0.06 10.66
CA TRP A 29 -19.11 0.64 11.79
C TRP A 29 -19.11 2.15 11.65
N HIS A 30 -20.28 2.76 11.78
CA HIS A 30 -20.44 4.20 11.71
C HIS A 30 -20.65 4.77 13.11
N TYR A 31 -20.06 5.94 13.37
CA TYR A 31 -20.24 6.62 14.64
C TYR A 31 -21.72 6.80 14.99
N GLY A 32 -22.10 6.36 16.19
CA GLY A 32 -23.48 6.40 16.67
C GLY A 32 -24.33 5.17 16.31
N GLN A 33 -23.78 4.16 15.64
CA GLN A 33 -24.43 2.86 15.48
C GLN A 33 -24.07 1.92 16.64
N ASP A 34 -25.01 1.06 17.03
CA ASP A 34 -24.80 0.06 18.09
C ASP A 34 -24.19 -1.25 17.56
N GLU A 35 -24.24 -1.47 16.25
CA GLU A 35 -23.83 -2.73 15.62
C GLU A 35 -22.93 -2.50 14.41
N TRP A 36 -22.13 -3.52 14.09
CA TRP A 36 -21.34 -3.55 12.86
C TRP A 36 -22.24 -3.95 11.68
N CYS A 37 -22.06 -3.30 10.54
CA CYS A 37 -22.66 -3.70 9.27
C CYS A 37 -21.72 -4.65 8.53
N CYS A 38 -22.18 -5.88 8.29
CA CYS A 38 -21.47 -6.90 7.54
C CYS A 38 -22.12 -7.08 6.17
N MET A 39 -21.34 -6.94 5.11
CA MET A 39 -21.79 -7.08 3.73
C MET A 39 -20.92 -8.11 3.01
N GLU A 40 -21.53 -9.01 2.26
CA GLU A 40 -20.84 -10.01 1.46
C GLU A 40 -21.04 -9.75 -0.02
N PHE A 41 -19.94 -9.79 -0.76
CA PHE A 41 -19.91 -9.58 -2.20
C PHE A 41 -19.30 -10.78 -2.90
N ASN A 42 -20.01 -11.28 -3.92
CA ASN A 42 -19.44 -12.25 -4.86
C ASN A 42 -18.52 -11.51 -5.83
N ASN A 43 -17.29 -11.99 -5.95
CA ASN A 43 -16.32 -11.34 -6.81
C ASN A 43 -16.39 -11.89 -8.23
N ASN A 44 -16.44 -10.99 -9.21
CA ASN A 44 -16.41 -11.36 -10.63
C ASN A 44 -15.05 -11.90 -11.08
N CYS A 45 -14.00 -11.69 -10.29
CA CYS A 45 -12.65 -12.22 -10.48
C CYS A 45 -12.01 -12.47 -9.10
N PRO A 46 -11.05 -13.40 -8.97
CA PRO A 46 -10.38 -13.66 -7.69
C PRO A 46 -9.77 -12.39 -7.07
N PHE A 47 -10.19 -12.05 -5.85
CA PHE A 47 -9.62 -10.95 -5.05
C PHE A 47 -9.15 -11.45 -3.67
N PRO A 48 -8.01 -12.15 -3.61
CA PRO A 48 -7.45 -12.56 -2.35
C PRO A 48 -6.89 -11.33 -1.61
N VAL A 49 -7.51 -10.92 -0.50
CA VAL A 49 -7.16 -9.69 0.24
C VAL A 49 -5.68 -9.69 0.65
N ALA A 50 -4.96 -8.59 0.39
CA ALA A 50 -3.59 -8.42 0.86
C ALA A 50 -3.55 -7.89 2.30
N HIS A 51 -2.49 -8.22 3.04
CA HIS A 51 -2.23 -7.72 4.40
C HIS A 51 -1.63 -6.31 4.38
N ASN A 52 -2.31 -5.37 3.73
CA ASN A 52 -1.82 -4.01 3.48
C ASN A 52 -2.79 -2.95 4.01
N ASN A 53 -2.28 -1.72 4.14
CA ASN A 53 -3.09 -0.53 4.35
C ASN A 53 -4.25 -0.41 3.37
N HIS A 54 -5.44 -0.16 3.90
CA HIS A 54 -6.57 0.37 3.14
C HIS A 54 -6.45 1.89 3.11
N VAL A 55 -6.68 2.47 1.94
CA VAL A 55 -6.56 3.92 1.74
C VAL A 55 -7.94 4.50 1.51
N PHE A 56 -8.29 5.55 2.25
CA PHE A 56 -9.56 6.26 2.07
C PHE A 56 -9.34 7.59 1.38
N ILE A 57 -9.94 7.78 0.20
CA ILE A 57 -9.86 9.02 -0.59
C ILE A 57 -11.25 9.30 -1.17
N ASP A 58 -11.76 10.51 -0.95
CA ASP A 58 -13.03 11.01 -1.50
C ASP A 58 -14.22 10.05 -1.39
N GLY A 59 -14.47 9.47 -0.21
CA GLY A 59 -15.63 8.60 0.04
C GLY A 59 -15.44 7.14 -0.38
N GLU A 60 -14.30 6.80 -0.97
CA GLU A 60 -13.97 5.43 -1.39
C GLU A 60 -12.79 4.85 -0.59
N PHE A 61 -12.93 3.59 -0.18
CA PHE A 61 -11.84 2.77 0.32
C PHE A 61 -11.19 1.99 -0.82
N TYR A 62 -9.88 2.11 -0.94
CA TYR A 62 -9.03 1.44 -1.91
C TYR A 62 -8.23 0.35 -1.22
N CYS A 63 -8.33 -0.87 -1.74
CA CYS A 63 -7.78 -2.08 -1.13
C CYS A 63 -6.99 -2.88 -2.17
N LEU A 64 -5.74 -3.25 -1.89
CA LEU A 64 -4.99 -4.14 -2.78
C LEU A 64 -5.36 -5.61 -2.52
N GLY A 65 -5.55 -6.35 -3.60
CA GLY A 65 -5.52 -7.80 -3.60
C GLY A 65 -4.08 -8.29 -3.75
N ARG A 66 -3.80 -9.51 -3.27
CA ARG A 66 -2.50 -10.16 -3.39
C ARG A 66 -2.08 -10.33 -4.84
N LEU A 67 -3.04 -10.40 -5.79
CA LEU A 67 -2.78 -10.48 -7.23
C LEU A 67 -2.46 -9.12 -7.89
N GLY A 68 -2.36 -8.04 -7.10
CA GLY A 68 -2.12 -6.69 -7.61
C GLY A 68 -3.35 -6.01 -8.21
N ASN A 69 -4.52 -6.65 -8.16
CA ASN A 69 -5.80 -6.05 -8.48
C ASN A 69 -6.26 -5.08 -7.37
N LEU A 70 -7.10 -4.12 -7.73
CA LEU A 70 -7.55 -3.05 -6.84
C LEU A 70 -9.04 -3.19 -6.56
N GLY A 71 -9.39 -3.44 -5.30
CA GLY A 71 -10.75 -3.40 -4.80
C GLY A 71 -11.12 -1.99 -4.38
N VAL A 72 -12.34 -1.56 -4.72
CA VAL A 72 -12.86 -0.25 -4.32
C VAL A 72 -14.23 -0.41 -3.70
N PHE A 73 -14.37 0.11 -2.48
CA PHE A 73 -15.62 0.17 -1.75
C PHE A 73 -16.07 1.62 -1.59
N ASN A 74 -17.26 1.95 -2.07
CA ASN A 74 -17.89 3.25 -1.84
C ASN A 74 -18.77 3.17 -0.59
N ALA A 75 -18.41 3.93 0.44
CA ALA A 75 -19.09 3.89 1.74
C ALA A 75 -20.44 4.62 1.76
N GLU A 76 -20.76 5.43 0.75
CA GLU A 76 -22.04 6.16 0.68
C GLU A 76 -23.17 5.28 0.16
N ASN A 77 -22.86 4.39 -0.79
CA ASN A 77 -23.85 3.53 -1.46
C ASN A 77 -23.60 2.02 -1.27
N ASN A 78 -22.62 1.65 -0.45
CA ASN A 78 -22.23 0.28 -0.16
C ASN A 78 -21.89 -0.54 -1.42
N ALA A 79 -21.33 0.09 -2.44
CA ALA A 79 -20.93 -0.60 -3.67
C ALA A 79 -19.49 -1.11 -3.57
N TRP A 80 -19.30 -2.39 -3.89
CA TRP A 80 -18.00 -3.02 -4.06
C TRP A 80 -17.72 -3.34 -5.53
N ARG A 81 -16.50 -3.05 -5.98
CA ARG A 81 -16.04 -3.44 -7.31
C ARG A 81 -14.55 -3.75 -7.31
N ILE A 82 -14.16 -4.67 -8.18
CA ILE A 82 -12.76 -5.01 -8.41
C ILE A 82 -12.33 -4.50 -9.78
N ILE A 83 -11.21 -3.80 -9.80
CA ILE A 83 -10.54 -3.34 -10.99
C ILE A 83 -9.50 -4.40 -11.33
N ASP A 84 -9.93 -5.33 -12.19
CA ASP A 84 -9.16 -6.49 -12.61
C ASP A 84 -7.94 -6.10 -13.47
N LYS A 85 -8.02 -5.00 -14.23
CA LYS A 85 -7.07 -4.72 -15.31
C LYS A 85 -6.65 -3.25 -15.42
N SER A 86 -5.45 -2.99 -14.94
CA SER A 86 -4.46 -2.30 -15.77
C SER A 86 -3.19 -3.14 -15.78
N SER A 87 -3.31 -4.33 -16.40
CA SER A 87 -2.34 -5.45 -16.42
C SER A 87 -2.00 -5.98 -15.02
N PRO A 88 -2.18 -7.29 -14.74
CA PRO A 88 -1.58 -7.86 -13.54
C PRO A 88 -0.09 -7.55 -13.61
N ILE A 89 0.41 -6.78 -12.64
CA ILE A 89 1.82 -6.42 -12.62
C ILE A 89 2.66 -7.70 -12.48
N TYR A 90 2.08 -8.81 -11.99
CA TYR A 90 2.68 -10.15 -11.98
C TYR A 90 1.67 -11.30 -12.14
N SER A 91 2.03 -12.30 -12.94
CA SER A 91 1.34 -13.60 -13.12
C SER A 91 1.93 -14.74 -12.29
N ASP A 92 3.10 -14.54 -11.65
CA ASP A 92 3.88 -15.63 -11.03
C ASP A 92 3.56 -15.90 -9.56
N LEU A 93 2.48 -15.33 -9.03
CA LEU A 93 2.00 -15.65 -7.68
C LEU A 93 1.52 -17.10 -7.53
N ASP A 94 1.36 -17.81 -8.66
CA ASP A 94 1.16 -19.26 -8.68
C ASP A 94 2.33 -20.03 -8.03
N GLN A 95 3.53 -19.45 -7.95
CA GLN A 95 4.71 -20.13 -7.38
C GLN A 95 4.85 -19.94 -5.86
N ALA A 96 4.26 -18.91 -5.25
CA ALA A 96 4.30 -18.67 -3.80
C ALA A 96 3.20 -17.70 -3.32
N PRO A 97 1.92 -18.09 -3.36
CA PRO A 97 0.79 -17.19 -3.04
C PRO A 97 0.77 -16.70 -1.59
N GLU A 98 1.48 -17.39 -0.69
CA GLU A 98 1.69 -17.01 0.71
C GLU A 98 2.65 -15.84 0.90
N LEU A 99 3.58 -15.61 -0.04
CA LEU A 99 4.53 -14.50 0.04
C LEU A 99 4.02 -13.24 -0.68
N ALA A 100 2.94 -13.34 -1.46
CA ALA A 100 2.37 -12.25 -2.26
C ALA A 100 2.09 -10.95 -1.46
N SER A 101 1.73 -11.09 -0.19
CA SER A 101 1.50 -9.95 0.71
C SER A 101 2.79 -9.24 1.16
N GLU A 102 3.95 -9.88 1.08
CA GLU A 102 5.25 -9.26 1.41
C GLU A 102 5.77 -8.34 0.27
N TYR A 103 5.03 -8.21 -0.83
CA TYR A 103 5.54 -7.68 -2.09
C TYR A 103 4.72 -6.54 -2.70
N CYS A 104 3.63 -6.12 -2.07
CA CYS A 104 2.81 -5.02 -2.55
C CYS A 104 2.47 -4.06 -1.41
N TYR A 105 2.42 -2.76 -1.69
CA TYR A 105 2.12 -1.72 -0.70
C TYR A 105 1.21 -0.68 -1.32
N LEU A 106 0.27 -0.14 -0.53
CA LEU A 106 -0.65 0.91 -0.95
C LEU A 106 -0.53 2.09 0.01
N LEU A 107 -0.51 3.31 -0.54
CA LEU A 107 -0.47 4.53 0.25
C LEU A 107 -1.14 5.69 -0.48
N GLU A 108 -1.57 6.68 0.31
CA GLU A 108 -2.01 7.99 -0.16
C GLU A 108 -0.85 8.98 -0.07
N CYS A 109 -0.75 9.86 -1.05
CA CYS A 109 0.14 11.01 -1.02
C CYS A 109 -0.44 12.16 -1.83
N ASN A 110 -0.72 13.29 -1.18
CA ASN A 110 -1.23 14.52 -1.82
C ASN A 110 -2.52 14.31 -2.66
N GLY A 111 -3.42 13.44 -2.20
CA GLY A 111 -4.66 13.05 -2.88
C GLY A 111 -4.48 11.97 -3.94
N ASP A 112 -3.23 11.56 -4.22
CA ASP A 112 -2.93 10.50 -5.16
C ASP A 112 -2.82 9.14 -4.46
N LEU A 113 -3.27 8.10 -5.17
CA LEU A 113 -3.09 6.72 -4.74
C LEU A 113 -1.83 6.15 -5.41
N ILE A 114 -0.87 5.72 -4.60
CA ILE A 114 0.40 5.14 -5.03
C ILE A 114 0.44 3.67 -4.62
N SER A 115 0.92 2.81 -5.52
CA SER A 115 1.18 1.40 -5.23
C SER A 115 2.63 1.05 -5.55
N VAL A 116 3.25 0.24 -4.69
CA VAL A 116 4.63 -0.24 -4.85
C VAL A 116 4.62 -1.76 -4.91
N PHE A 117 5.29 -2.32 -5.93
CA PHE A 117 5.42 -3.76 -6.13
C PHE A 117 6.88 -4.19 -6.19
N ARG A 118 7.22 -5.29 -5.53
CA ARG A 118 8.51 -5.98 -5.64
C ARG A 118 8.28 -7.36 -6.23
N ALA A 119 8.93 -7.71 -7.33
CA ALA A 119 8.81 -9.09 -7.82
C ALA A 119 9.62 -10.06 -6.96
N VAL A 120 9.10 -11.27 -6.75
CA VAL A 120 9.80 -12.38 -6.07
C VAL A 120 11.16 -12.67 -6.73
N ASN A 121 11.21 -12.62 -8.06
CA ASN A 121 12.37 -12.98 -8.86
C ASN A 121 13.12 -11.77 -9.45
N MET A 122 12.79 -10.55 -9.03
CA MET A 122 13.42 -9.33 -9.55
C MET A 122 14.08 -8.54 -8.43
N ASN A 123 15.32 -8.13 -8.66
CA ASN A 123 16.07 -7.23 -7.78
C ASN A 123 15.66 -5.76 -7.96
N TYR A 124 14.45 -5.48 -8.46
CA TYR A 124 13.99 -4.11 -8.67
C TYR A 124 12.53 -3.91 -8.23
N ILE A 125 12.24 -2.67 -7.87
CA ILE A 125 10.93 -2.23 -7.38
C ILE A 125 10.23 -1.44 -8.49
N GLN A 126 8.92 -1.64 -8.61
CA GLN A 126 8.07 -0.85 -9.49
C GLN A 126 7.11 0.00 -8.64
N VAL A 127 6.97 1.26 -9.03
CA VAL A 127 6.07 2.23 -8.38
C VAL A 127 5.05 2.69 -9.40
N TYR A 128 3.80 2.80 -8.98
CA TYR A 128 2.68 3.20 -9.83
C TYR A 128 1.82 4.23 -9.13
N LYS A 129 1.28 5.16 -9.90
CA LYS A 129 0.23 6.11 -9.49
C LYS A 129 -1.07 5.76 -10.21
N LEU A 130 -2.20 5.78 -9.50
CA LEU A 130 -3.50 5.55 -10.10
C LEU A 130 -3.98 6.80 -10.84
N ASP A 131 -4.26 6.68 -12.13
CA ASP A 131 -5.11 7.64 -12.85
C ASP A 131 -6.56 7.32 -12.49
N ARG A 132 -7.11 8.02 -11.49
CA ARG A 132 -8.49 7.81 -11.00
C ARG A 132 -9.56 8.14 -12.05
N SER A 133 -9.25 8.91 -13.09
CA SER A 133 -10.21 9.19 -14.17
C SER A 133 -10.40 7.98 -15.09
N LYS A 134 -9.34 7.21 -15.30
CA LYS A 134 -9.33 6.01 -16.14
C LYS A 134 -9.35 4.72 -15.33
N MET A 135 -9.18 4.82 -14.01
CA MET A 135 -8.98 3.71 -13.09
C MET A 135 -7.85 2.77 -13.55
N SER A 136 -6.72 3.33 -13.96
CA SER A 136 -5.57 2.58 -14.46
C SER A 136 -4.25 3.06 -13.86
N TRP A 137 -3.32 2.13 -13.68
CA TRP A 137 -1.99 2.42 -13.13
C TRP A 137 -1.06 3.03 -14.18
N THR A 138 -0.38 4.12 -13.80
CA THR A 138 0.73 4.71 -14.57
C THR A 138 2.03 4.50 -13.80
N ARG A 139 3.05 3.95 -14.46
CA ARG A 139 4.35 3.71 -13.83
C ARG A 139 5.05 5.04 -13.52
N LEU A 140 5.59 5.15 -12.31
CA LEU A 140 6.48 6.24 -11.90
C LEU A 140 7.94 5.80 -12.05
N GLU A 141 8.73 6.62 -12.74
CA GLU A 141 10.16 6.36 -12.89
C GLU A 141 11.01 6.99 -11.79
N ASP A 142 10.51 8.04 -11.17
CA ASP A 142 11.12 8.73 -10.05
C ASP A 142 10.03 9.19 -9.05
N LEU A 143 10.47 9.57 -7.85
CA LEU A 143 9.61 10.03 -6.75
C LEU A 143 9.81 11.52 -6.48
N GLU A 144 10.52 12.23 -7.35
CA GLU A 144 10.85 13.64 -7.20
C GLU A 144 11.51 13.98 -5.84
N ASP A 145 10.78 14.62 -4.94
CA ASP A 145 11.22 15.00 -3.60
C ASP A 145 10.76 14.04 -2.49
N LEU A 146 9.96 13.03 -2.86
CA LEU A 146 9.40 12.08 -1.93
C LEU A 146 10.38 10.96 -1.55
N THR A 147 10.17 10.49 -0.33
CA THR A 147 10.72 9.27 0.24
C THR A 147 9.55 8.42 0.71
N LEU A 148 9.55 7.14 0.34
CA LEU A 148 8.52 6.19 0.76
C LEU A 148 9.05 5.33 1.91
N PHE A 149 8.24 5.17 2.94
CA PHE A 149 8.45 4.21 4.03
C PHE A 149 7.34 3.18 3.95
N LEU A 150 7.71 1.94 3.68
CA LEU A 150 6.77 0.89 3.36
C LEU A 150 6.77 -0.14 4.47
N ASP A 151 5.58 -0.58 4.84
CA ASP A 151 5.34 -1.72 5.70
C ASP A 151 3.99 -2.34 5.38
N PHE A 152 3.82 -3.62 5.74
CA PHE A 152 2.55 -4.33 5.58
C PHE A 152 1.47 -3.72 6.50
N ILE A 153 1.85 -3.24 7.69
CA ILE A 153 0.92 -2.57 8.61
C ILE A 153 0.67 -1.13 8.19
N THR A 154 1.70 -0.38 7.82
CA THR A 154 1.53 1.04 7.47
C THR A 154 2.59 1.51 6.47
N SER A 155 2.12 2.07 5.36
CA SER A 155 2.95 2.72 4.35
C SER A 155 2.69 4.22 4.29
N ILE A 156 3.74 5.04 4.24
CA ILE A 156 3.67 6.51 4.21
C ILE A 156 4.64 7.10 3.18
N ALA A 157 4.26 8.23 2.60
CA ALA A 157 5.12 9.07 1.78
C ALA A 157 5.45 10.36 2.54
N ARG A 158 6.69 10.84 2.43
CA ARG A 158 7.13 12.12 3.01
C ARG A 158 8.13 12.82 2.12
N ALA A 159 8.02 14.14 2.01
CA ALA A 159 9.13 14.98 1.55
C ALA A 159 10.06 15.26 2.74
N LEU A 160 11.37 15.01 2.58
CA LEU A 160 12.33 15.15 3.66
C LEU A 160 13.24 16.38 3.47
N PRO A 161 13.75 17.00 4.56
CA PRO A 161 14.50 18.26 4.46
C PRO A 161 15.78 18.15 3.64
N HIS A 162 16.45 16.99 3.70
CA HIS A 162 17.73 16.78 3.04
C HIS A 162 17.56 15.97 1.75
N LYS A 163 17.92 16.57 0.62
CA LYS A 163 17.72 16.01 -0.74
C LYS A 163 18.37 14.64 -0.97
N SER A 164 19.32 14.23 -0.13
CA SER A 164 19.92 12.90 -0.22
C SER A 164 18.93 11.78 0.11
N TYR A 165 17.79 12.05 0.76
CA TYR A 165 16.77 11.04 1.07
C TYR A 165 15.72 10.88 -0.03
N ASN A 166 15.60 11.87 -0.92
CA ASN A 166 14.63 11.87 -2.00
C ASN A 166 14.88 10.70 -2.96
N ASN A 167 13.84 10.23 -3.65
CA ASN A 167 13.92 9.09 -4.58
C ASN A 167 14.37 7.77 -3.93
N LYS A 168 13.99 7.58 -2.67
CA LYS A 168 14.29 6.36 -1.92
C LYS A 168 13.03 5.72 -1.36
N LEU A 169 13.05 4.40 -1.31
CA LEU A 169 12.02 3.59 -0.67
C LEU A 169 12.67 2.74 0.39
N TYR A 170 12.16 2.82 1.62
CA TYR A 170 12.58 2.02 2.75
C TYR A 170 11.58 0.87 2.92
N LEU A 171 12.09 -0.35 3.03
CA LEU A 171 11.30 -1.59 3.03
C LEU A 171 11.46 -2.31 4.37
N PRO A 172 10.45 -3.06 4.84
CA PRO A 172 10.46 -3.69 6.15
C PRO A 172 11.30 -4.97 6.16
N ARG A 173 11.45 -5.66 5.02
CA ARG A 173 12.18 -6.93 4.90
C ARG A 173 12.73 -7.16 3.49
N LEU A 174 14.04 -7.41 3.40
CA LEU A 174 14.69 -7.86 2.18
C LEU A 174 15.46 -9.12 2.51
N ARG A 175 14.82 -10.29 2.35
CA ARG A 175 15.55 -11.55 2.35
C ARG A 175 16.50 -11.53 1.16
N ASP A 176 17.76 -11.20 1.40
CA ASP A 176 18.84 -11.53 0.49
C ASP A 176 19.58 -12.73 1.10
N GLU A 177 19.90 -13.74 0.30
CA GLU A 177 20.51 -14.99 0.77
C GLU A 177 21.87 -14.76 1.47
N THR A 178 22.41 -13.54 1.36
CA THR A 178 23.74 -13.13 1.82
C THR A 178 23.75 -12.45 3.19
N SER A 179 22.63 -12.37 3.92
CA SER A 179 22.55 -11.81 5.29
C SER A 179 22.98 -10.33 5.42
N THR A 180 22.88 -9.56 4.35
CA THR A 180 23.15 -8.11 4.39
C THR A 180 21.85 -7.32 4.42
N ALA A 181 21.60 -6.63 5.54
CA ALA A 181 20.41 -5.81 5.70
C ALA A 181 20.35 -4.74 4.59
N THR A 182 19.36 -4.86 3.70
CA THR A 182 19.08 -3.82 2.71
C THR A 182 18.28 -2.70 3.38
N PHE A 183 18.72 -1.46 3.25
CA PHE A 183 18.13 -0.34 3.99
C PHE A 183 17.11 0.43 3.15
N TYR A 184 17.43 0.67 1.88
CA TYR A 184 16.53 1.34 0.93
C TYR A 184 16.82 0.93 -0.51
N TYR A 185 15.81 1.12 -1.35
CA TYR A 185 15.93 1.09 -2.80
C TYR A 185 16.04 2.50 -3.35
N ASN A 186 17.02 2.75 -4.23
CA ASN A 186 17.20 4.03 -4.89
C ASN A 186 16.52 4.01 -6.26
N MET A 187 15.49 4.83 -6.46
CA MET A 187 14.72 4.90 -7.71
C MET A 187 15.52 5.43 -8.90
N LYS A 188 16.55 6.24 -8.66
CA LYS A 188 17.38 6.79 -9.75
C LYS A 188 18.37 5.75 -10.27
N THR A 189 19.06 5.06 -9.36
CA THR A 189 20.04 4.04 -9.75
C THR A 189 19.40 2.67 -10.00
N LYS A 190 18.14 2.49 -9.60
CA LYS A 190 17.40 1.22 -9.62
C LYS A 190 18.11 0.09 -8.85
N MET A 191 18.83 0.44 -7.78
CA MET A 191 19.60 -0.50 -6.98
C MET A 191 19.18 -0.49 -5.51
N HIS A 192 19.25 -1.66 -4.89
CA HIS A 192 19.25 -1.83 -3.44
C HIS A 192 20.58 -1.34 -2.85
N ASN A 193 20.51 -0.65 -1.72
CA ASN A 193 21.70 -0.20 -1.00
C ASN A 193 21.81 -0.92 0.35
N HIS A 194 23.00 -1.49 0.59
CA HIS A 194 23.35 -2.30 1.75
C HIS A 194 24.45 -1.57 2.56
N ASP A 195 24.11 -0.47 3.25
CA ASP A 195 25.15 0.42 3.81
C ASP A 195 25.62 0.09 5.23
N TYR A 196 25.23 -1.05 5.80
CA TYR A 196 25.74 -1.44 7.11
C TYR A 196 26.12 -2.91 7.11
N LYS A 197 27.40 -3.18 6.78
CA LYS A 197 28.02 -4.43 7.23
C LYS A 197 27.85 -4.49 8.75
N CYS A 198 27.22 -5.55 9.25
CA CYS A 198 27.04 -5.88 10.68
C CYS A 198 25.75 -5.43 11.41
N LEU A 199 24.72 -4.88 10.75
CA LEU A 199 23.40 -4.70 11.38
C LEU A 199 22.46 -5.88 11.04
N LYS A 200 21.76 -6.40 12.05
CA LYS A 200 20.66 -7.36 11.85
C LYS A 200 19.49 -6.63 11.19
N GLU A 201 18.83 -7.27 10.22
CA GLU A 201 17.62 -6.73 9.61
C GLU A 201 16.57 -6.41 10.67
N PRO A 202 15.91 -5.24 10.62
CA PRO A 202 14.74 -4.99 11.45
C PRO A 202 13.66 -6.01 11.08
N TYR A 203 13.22 -6.81 12.03
CA TYR A 203 12.41 -8.00 11.74
C TYR A 203 10.96 -7.70 11.30
N ASN A 204 10.42 -6.52 11.62
CA ASN A 204 8.96 -6.29 11.54
C ASN A 204 8.55 -4.94 10.94
N CYS A 205 9.10 -3.80 11.40
CA CYS A 205 8.66 -2.48 10.97
C CYS A 205 9.83 -1.49 11.07
N VAL A 206 9.93 -0.55 10.13
CA VAL A 206 10.99 0.47 10.11
C VAL A 206 10.35 1.85 10.16
N TRP A 207 10.66 2.60 11.21
CA TRP A 207 10.38 4.03 11.31
C TRP A 207 11.69 4.79 11.17
N LEU A 208 11.73 5.79 10.29
CA LEU A 208 12.88 6.66 10.12
C LEU A 208 12.44 8.10 10.26
N GLU A 209 12.90 8.75 11.32
CA GLU A 209 12.72 10.18 11.55
C GLU A 209 14.03 10.89 11.21
N PRO A 210 14.13 11.55 10.05
CA PRO A 210 15.33 12.31 9.72
C PRO A 210 15.41 13.55 10.61
N ASN A 211 16.51 13.67 11.35
CA ASN A 211 16.83 14.77 12.27
C ASN A 211 15.88 14.93 13.47
N LEU A 212 15.92 13.99 14.41
CA LEU A 212 15.41 14.23 15.78
C LEU A 212 16.19 15.32 16.54
N CYS A 213 17.36 15.73 16.03
CA CYS A 213 18.17 16.80 16.58
C CYS A 213 18.52 17.83 15.49
N SER A 214 17.62 18.78 15.22
CA SER A 214 18.00 20.03 14.53
C SER A 214 18.57 21.09 15.47
N HIS A 215 18.99 20.71 16.67
CA HIS A 215 19.61 21.62 17.65
C HIS A 215 20.76 20.94 18.39
N ILE A 216 21.96 20.94 17.80
CA ILE A 216 23.24 21.20 18.48
C ILE A 216 24.14 21.95 17.50
#